data_AF-A0A2E2VD44-F1
#
_entry.id   AF-A0A2E2VD44-F1
#
_cell.length_a   1.000
_cell.length_b   1.000
_cell.length_c   1.000
_cell.angle_alpha   90.00
_cell.angle_beta   90.00
_cell.angle_gamma   90.00
#
_symmetry.space_group_name_H-M   'P 1'
#
loop_
_entity.id
_entity.type
_entity.pdbx_description
1 polymer ?
#
loop_
_entity_poly.entity_id
_entity_poly.type
_entity_poly.pdbx_seq_one_letter_code
_entity_poly.pdbx_strand_id
1 'polypeptide(L)' 'MKKIFILNFLLINIIYAECSDLDFDLCNQYSQFCEWDEETNQCQDIGGGSGGGNNSYIEPSCIPFNQTDPIP' A
#
# COMPACT_ATOMS: atom_id res chain seq x y z
N MET A 1 -47.37 11.84 5.07
CA MET A 1 -46.20 11.79 5.98
C MET A 1 -45.03 11.18 5.21
N LYS A 2 -44.25 12.02 4.54
CA LYS A 2 -43.15 11.59 3.66
C LYS A 2 -41.94 11.31 4.54
N LYS A 3 -41.82 10.07 5.02
CA LYS A 3 -40.72 9.63 5.88
C LYS A 3 -39.43 9.75 5.07
N ILE A 4 -38.64 10.76 5.39
CA ILE A 4 -37.31 10.99 4.85
C ILE A 4 -36.44 9.80 5.28
N PHE A 5 -36.17 8.89 4.34
CA PHE A 5 -35.28 7.74 4.49
C PHE A 5 -33.92 8.09 3.86
N ILE A 6 -33.32 9.22 4.26
CA ILE A 6 -32.07 9.73 3.66
C ILE A 6 -30.91 9.61 4.68
N LEU A 7 -30.81 8.48 5.39
CA LEU A 7 -29.75 8.29 6.39
C LEU A 7 -29.05 6.94 6.25
N ASN A 8 -28.56 6.58 5.06
CA ASN A 8 -27.84 5.31 4.90
C ASN A 8 -26.69 5.31 3.88
N PHE A 9 -26.20 6.46 3.42
CA PHE A 9 -25.16 6.50 2.38
C PHE A 9 -23.74 6.86 2.88
N LEU A 10 -23.49 6.94 4.19
CA LEU A 10 -22.26 7.57 4.72
C LEU A 10 -21.13 6.63 5.17
N LEU A 11 -21.19 5.32 4.95
CA LEU A 11 -20.31 4.39 5.67
C LEU A 11 -19.35 3.55 4.82
N ILE A 12 -19.19 3.82 3.52
CA ILE A 12 -18.24 3.07 2.69
C ILE A 12 -17.11 3.99 2.24
N ASN A 13 -16.23 4.35 3.19
CA ASN A 13 -14.91 4.87 2.86
C ASN A 13 -13.92 3.72 3.06
N ILE A 14 -13.51 3.08 1.96
CA ILE A 14 -12.44 2.09 1.98
C ILE A 14 -11.15 2.89 1.79
N ILE A 15 -10.38 3.03 2.86
CA ILE A 15 -9.05 3.65 2.81
C ILE A 15 -8.08 2.50 2.57
N TYR A 16 -7.38 2.51 1.43
CA TYR A 16 -6.28 1.61 1.17
C TYR A 16 -5.01 2.34 1.58
N ALA A 17 -4.44 1.96 2.72
CA ALA A 17 -3.16 2.47 3.19
C ALA A 17 -2.08 1.46 2.81
N GLU A 18 -0.96 1.94 2.27
CA GLU A 18 0.20 1.09 2.03
C GLU A 18 0.88 0.76 3.36
N CYS A 19 1.53 -0.40 3.47
CA CYS A 19 2.23 -0.78 4.70
C CYS A 19 3.31 0.25 5.07
N SER A 20 3.97 0.84 4.07
CA SER A 20 5.00 1.87 4.23
C SER A 20 4.54 3.15 4.92
N ASP A 21 3.24 3.44 4.91
CA ASP A 21 2.64 4.60 5.58
C ASP A 21 2.35 4.35 7.07
N LEU A 22 2.41 3.10 7.53
CA LEU A 22 2.05 2.70 8.89
C LEU A 22 3.21 2.92 9.87
N ASP A 23 2.90 3.48 11.03
CA ASP A 23 3.80 3.46 12.20
C ASP A 23 3.86 2.07 12.85
N PHE A 24 4.83 1.85 13.75
CA PHE A 24 5.08 0.55 14.38
C PHE A 24 3.83 -0.08 15.02
N ASP A 25 3.06 0.71 15.77
CA ASP A 25 1.88 0.21 16.49
C ASP A 25 0.77 -0.19 15.52
N LEU A 26 0.59 0.58 14.46
CA LEU A 26 -0.39 0.29 13.42
C LEU A 26 0.05 -0.89 12.54
N CYS A 27 1.34 -0.98 12.22
CA CYS A 27 1.94 -2.11 11.51
C CYS A 27 1.66 -3.43 12.23
N ASN A 28 1.85 -3.45 13.56
CA ASN A 28 1.55 -4.62 14.39
C ASN A 28 0.06 -4.97 14.43
N GLN A 29 -0.85 -4.00 14.35
CA GLN A 29 -2.29 -4.29 14.23
C GLN A 29 -2.64 -4.95 12.89
N TYR A 30 -1.93 -4.58 11.83
CA TYR A 30 -2.08 -5.16 10.50
C TYR A 30 -1.04 -6.24 10.22
N SER A 31 -0.56 -6.97 11.24
CA SER A 31 0.44 -8.05 11.10
C SER A 31 0.03 -9.21 10.19
N GLN A 32 -1.22 -9.20 9.73
CA GLN A 32 -1.80 -10.14 8.77
C GLN A 32 -1.57 -9.73 7.31
N PHE A 33 -1.13 -8.49 7.07
CA PHE A 33 -0.85 -7.90 5.75
C PHE A 33 0.53 -7.21 5.70
N CYS A 34 1.03 -6.74 6.83
CA CYS A 34 2.32 -6.07 6.94
C CYS A 34 3.24 -6.70 8.00
N GLU A 35 4.55 -6.47 7.88
CA GLU A 35 5.59 -6.82 8.85
C GLU A 35 6.49 -5.61 9.08
N TRP A 36 6.95 -5.45 10.32
CA TRP A 36 7.91 -4.41 10.67
C TRP A 36 9.34 -4.87 10.38
N ASP A 37 10.07 -4.08 9.60
CA ASP A 37 11.47 -4.31 9.30
C ASP A 37 12.35 -3.41 10.17
N GLU A 38 13.07 -4.04 11.11
CA GLU A 38 13.94 -3.35 12.07
C GLU A 38 15.21 -2.75 11.42
N GLU A 39 15.63 -3.27 10.26
CA GLU A 39 16.82 -2.79 9.56
C GLU A 39 16.57 -1.44 8.89
N THR A 40 15.41 -1.30 8.27
CA THR A 40 14.96 -0.08 7.58
C THR A 40 14.13 0.83 8.48
N ASN A 41 13.66 0.33 9.63
CA ASN A 41 12.72 1.01 10.53
C ASN A 41 11.43 1.42 9.82
N GLN A 42 10.90 0.52 8.99
CA GLN A 42 9.69 0.74 8.21
C GLN A 42 8.80 -0.50 8.21
N CYS A 43 7.51 -0.29 7.96
CA CYS A 43 6.54 -1.36 7.79
C CYS A 43 6.42 -1.74 6.30
N GLN A 44 6.40 -3.03 5.98
CA GLN A 44 6.41 -3.56 4.61
C GLN A 44 5.38 -4.69 4.44
N ASP A 45 4.91 -4.97 3.21
CA ASP A 45 3.93 -6.03 2.95
C ASP A 45 4.50 -7.44 3.19
N ILE A 46 3.75 -8.28 3.92
CA ILE A 46 4.07 -9.71 4.05
C ILE A 46 3.67 -10.44 2.76
N GLY A 47 4.66 -10.61 1.88
CA GLY A 47 4.49 -11.28 0.58
C GLY A 47 4.94 -10.46 -0.63
N GLY A 48 5.56 -9.30 -0.41
CA GLY A 48 6.14 -8.44 -1.45
C GLY A 48 7.44 -8.97 -2.05
N GLY A 49 7.40 -10.17 -2.64
CA GLY A 49 8.47 -10.75 -3.42
C GLY A 49 7.93 -11.38 -4.70
N SER A 50 7.76 -10.55 -5.73
CA SER A 50 7.47 -10.94 -7.11
C SER A 50 6.06 -11.49 -7.39
N GLY A 51 5.24 -10.64 -8.01
CA GLY A 51 4.48 -11.09 -9.16
C GLY A 51 5.44 -11.72 -10.18
N GLY A 52 5.57 -13.04 -10.13
CA GLY A 52 6.36 -13.86 -11.06
C GLY A 52 5.73 -13.92 -12.46
N GLY A 53 5.58 -12.76 -13.09
CA GLY A 53 5.25 -12.61 -14.50
C GLY A 53 6.34 -11.78 -15.13
N ASN A 54 7.02 -12.36 -16.12
CA ASN A 54 8.09 -11.75 -16.92
C ASN A 54 7.56 -10.54 -17.73
N ASN A 55 7.32 -9.43 -17.04
CA ASN A 55 7.06 -8.11 -17.58
C ASN A 55 7.63 -7.11 -16.58
N SER A 56 8.79 -6.58 -16.91
CA SER A 56 9.45 -5.50 -16.19
C SER A 56 8.62 -4.21 -16.31
N TYR A 57 7.51 -4.13 -15.61
CA TYR A 57 6.84 -2.86 -15.34
C TYR A 57 7.57 -2.24 -14.16
N ILE A 58 8.53 -1.36 -14.45
CA ILE A 58 9.10 -0.49 -13.43
C ILE A 58 8.05 0.58 -13.13
N GLU A 59 7.57 0.60 -11.90
CA GLU A 59 6.68 1.64 -11.39
C GLU A 59 7.43 2.99 -11.46
N PRO A 60 6.93 4.01 -12.18
CA PRO A 60 7.65 5.26 -12.41
C PRO A 60 8.06 6.01 -11.12
N SER A 61 7.43 5.68 -9.99
CA SER A 61 7.72 6.22 -8.66
C SER A 61 9.00 5.68 -8.02
N CYS A 62 9.52 4.53 -8.49
CA CYS A 62 10.71 3.88 -7.95
C CYS A 62 11.99 4.14 -8.76
N ILE A 63 11.93 5.05 -9.75
CA ILE A 63 13.10 5.45 -10.55
C ILE A 63 13.79 6.63 -9.84
N PRO A 64 15.02 6.46 -9.31
CA PRO A 64 15.80 7.59 -8.78
C PRO A 64 15.96 8.65 -9.89
N PHE A 65 15.87 9.94 -9.53
CA PHE A 65 15.89 11.10 -10.46
C PHE A 65 17.08 11.20 -11.43
N ASN A 66 18.00 10.22 -11.44
CA ASN A 66 19.21 10.19 -12.27
C ASN A 66 19.43 8.85 -13.02
N GLN A 67 18.39 8.03 -13.18
CA GLN A 67 18.46 6.83 -14.04
C GLN A 67 17.91 7.16 -15.44
N THR A 68 18.80 7.51 -16.37
CA THR A 68 18.51 7.73 -17.80
C THR A 68 19.20 6.64 -18.62
N ASP A 69 19.01 5.37 -18.26
CA ASP A 69 19.53 4.28 -19.08
C ASP A 69 18.49 3.91 -20.16
N PRO A 70 18.83 3.98 -21.46
CA PRO A 70 17.95 3.52 -22.51
C PRO A 70 17.82 1.99 -22.40
N ILE A 71 16.58 1.52 -22.25
CA ILE A 71 16.22 0.10 -22.24
C ILE A 71 16.66 -0.52 -23.58
N PRO A 72 17.43 -1.63 -23.62
CA PRO A 72 17.71 -2.36 -24.85
C PRO A 72 16.47 -3.08 -25.39
#